data_AF-A0A8J8BXD1-F1
#
_entry.id   AF-A0A8J8BXD1-F1
#
_cell.length_a   1.000
_cell.length_b   1.000
_cell.length_c   1.000
_cell.angle_alpha   90.00
_cell.angle_beta   90.00
_cell.angle_gamma   90.00
#
_symmetry.space_group_name_H-M   'P 1'
#
loop_
_entity.id
_entity.type
_entity.pdbx_description
1 polymer ?
#
loop_
_entity_poly.entity_id
_entity_poly.type
_entity_poly.pdbx_seq_one_letter_code
_entity_poly.pdbx_strand_id
1 'polypeptide(L)'
;MILHCTPPYTQDIPNPAIGYLKGFLEAKGIPVKNIYWNAILANTILDLHENAKKYTKGNELVSNSGIAMLLGRCLLTDLKDSIQTPIDLYLSSILSRNEIYRTVKSVKDQIDQFITTNNLHKALISGFTLKTYQWPVSFYVIRRLKELNPETTIVVGGITNKEQGRKFMEVFTQIDCAIWGGR
;
A
#
# COMPACT_ATOMS: atom_id res chain seq x y z
N MET A 1 -8.41 15.95 -6.36
CA MET A 1 -8.40 14.50 -6.03
C MET A 1 -6.96 14.03 -5.85
N ILE A 2 -6.73 13.02 -5.04
CA ILE A 2 -5.41 12.37 -4.91
C ILE A 2 -5.48 10.94 -5.42
N LEU A 3 -4.47 10.49 -6.17
CA LEU A 3 -4.30 9.10 -6.59
C LEU A 3 -3.05 8.51 -5.91
N HIS A 4 -3.22 7.42 -5.18
CA HIS A 4 -2.16 6.76 -4.44
C HIS A 4 -1.66 5.51 -5.16
N CYS A 5 -0.35 5.45 -5.41
CA CYS A 5 0.35 4.27 -5.89
C CYS A 5 1.17 3.69 -4.73
N THR A 6 0.89 2.45 -4.32
CA THR A 6 1.55 1.81 -3.18
C THR A 6 2.50 0.69 -3.61
N PRO A 7 3.45 0.27 -2.75
CA PRO A 7 4.23 -0.96 -2.97
C PRO A 7 3.30 -2.19 -3.12
N PRO A 8 3.71 -3.27 -3.83
CA PRO A 8 5.05 -3.62 -4.32
C PRO A 8 5.42 -3.03 -5.69
N TYR A 9 4.68 -2.03 -6.18
CA TYR A 9 4.99 -1.46 -7.48
C TYR A 9 6.46 -1.01 -7.53
N THR A 10 7.17 -1.44 -8.58
CA THR A 10 8.61 -1.25 -8.72
C THR A 10 8.97 0.22 -8.61
N GLN A 11 10.04 0.51 -7.88
CA GLN A 11 10.50 1.88 -7.59
C GLN A 11 10.77 2.70 -8.87
N ASP A 12 11.18 2.00 -9.93
CA ASP A 12 11.77 2.61 -11.11
C ASP A 12 10.80 2.68 -12.30
N ILE A 13 9.59 2.12 -12.16
CA ILE A 13 8.58 2.15 -13.22
C ILE A 13 7.47 3.10 -12.76
N PRO A 14 7.08 4.11 -13.55
CA PRO A 14 5.89 4.91 -13.27
C PRO A 14 4.64 4.08 -13.57
N ASN A 15 3.61 4.14 -12.71
CA ASN A 15 2.36 3.41 -12.94
C ASN A 15 1.60 4.08 -14.10
N PRO A 16 1.62 3.50 -15.32
CA PRO A 16 1.09 4.19 -16.48
C PRO A 16 -0.43 4.37 -16.36
N ALA A 17 -1.13 3.43 -15.71
CA ALA A 17 -2.56 3.53 -15.50
C ALA A 17 -2.94 4.74 -14.64
N ILE A 18 -2.17 5.02 -13.59
CA ILE A 18 -2.37 6.21 -12.74
C ILE A 18 -2.05 7.49 -13.53
N GLY A 19 -1.03 7.47 -14.39
CA GLY A 19 -0.71 8.57 -15.29
C GLY A 19 -1.82 8.87 -16.30
N TYR A 20 -2.35 7.86 -16.98
CA TYR A 20 -3.47 8.00 -17.91
C TYR A 20 -4.74 8.50 -17.22
N LEU A 21 -5.07 7.93 -16.05
CA LEU A 21 -6.24 8.38 -15.28
C LEU A 21 -6.10 9.85 -14.86
N LYS A 22 -4.91 10.25 -14.40
CA LYS A 22 -4.61 11.65 -14.09
C LYS A 22 -4.86 12.54 -15.31
N GLY A 23 -4.25 12.23 -16.46
CA GLY A 23 -4.41 13.02 -17.68
C GLY A 23 -5.86 13.11 -18.15
N PHE A 24 -6.61 12.01 -18.09
CA PHE A 24 -8.03 11.98 -18.42
C PHE A 24 -8.86 12.90 -17.51
N LEU A 25 -8.64 12.84 -16.18
CA LEU A 25 -9.37 13.65 -15.21
C LEU A 25 -9.01 15.13 -15.33
N GLU A 26 -7.73 15.45 -15.51
CA GLU A 26 -7.27 16.84 -15.71
C GLU A 26 -7.81 17.44 -17.01
N ALA A 27 -7.89 16.66 -18.09
CA ALA A 27 -8.54 17.08 -19.34
C ALA A 27 -10.05 17.38 -19.18
N LYS A 28 -10.67 16.91 -18.10
CA LYS A 28 -12.05 17.23 -17.71
C LYS A 28 -12.14 18.34 -16.65
N GLY A 29 -11.03 19.04 -16.38
CA GLY A 29 -10.98 20.13 -15.40
C GLY A 29 -10.93 19.65 -13.95
N ILE A 30 -10.67 18.37 -13.71
CA ILE A 30 -10.56 17.81 -12.35
C ILE A 30 -9.07 17.79 -11.95
N PRO A 31 -8.63 18.60 -10.97
CA PRO A 31 -7.24 18.62 -10.55
C PRO A 31 -6.86 17.33 -9.82
N VAL A 32 -5.74 16.73 -10.21
CA VAL A 32 -5.27 15.44 -9.67
C VAL A 32 -3.81 15.52 -9.22
N LYS A 33 -3.55 15.06 -7.99
CA LYS A 33 -2.20 14.85 -7.46
C LYS A 33 -1.93 13.36 -7.34
N ASN A 34 -0.82 12.89 -7.91
CA ASN A 34 -0.37 11.51 -7.71
C ASN A 34 0.61 11.45 -6.53
N ILE A 35 0.45 10.44 -5.67
CA ILE A 35 1.37 10.12 -4.58
C ILE A 35 1.95 8.74 -4.84
N TYR A 36 3.27 8.68 -5.00
CA TYR A 36 4.02 7.46 -5.25
C TYR A 36 4.67 7.00 -3.94
N TRP A 37 3.93 6.20 -3.16
CA TRP A 37 4.42 5.65 -1.89
C TRP A 37 5.56 4.68 -2.08
N ASN A 38 5.66 4.03 -3.24
CA ASN A 38 6.85 3.29 -3.61
C ASN A 38 8.07 4.21 -3.49
N ALA A 39 8.11 5.34 -4.23
CA ALA A 39 9.24 6.25 -4.22
C ALA A 39 9.54 6.84 -2.82
N ILE A 40 8.48 7.19 -2.07
CA ILE A 40 8.61 7.73 -0.70
C ILE A 40 9.26 6.69 0.24
N LEU A 41 8.88 5.42 0.11
CA LEU A 41 9.35 4.34 0.98
C LEU A 41 10.55 3.57 0.41
N ALA A 42 11.15 4.04 -0.70
CA ALA A 42 12.13 3.30 -1.48
C ALA A 42 13.31 2.83 -0.65
N ASN A 43 13.94 3.74 0.09
CA ASN A 43 15.12 3.42 0.90
C ASN A 43 14.80 2.38 1.98
N THR A 44 13.66 2.50 2.66
CA THR A 44 13.26 1.54 3.70
C THR A 44 12.94 0.17 3.15
N ILE A 45 12.37 0.10 1.94
CA ILE A 45 12.13 -1.17 1.23
C ILE A 45 13.46 -1.78 0.75
N LEU A 46 14.39 -0.96 0.24
CA LEU A 46 15.72 -1.41 -0.17
C LEU A 46 16.54 -1.95 1.02
N ASP A 47 16.53 -1.25 2.15
CA ASP A 47 17.20 -1.70 3.38
C ASP A 47 16.66 -3.06 3.85
N LEU A 48 15.34 -3.27 3.71
CA LEU A 48 14.72 -4.55 4.03
C LEU A 48 15.17 -5.67 3.08
N HIS A 49 15.26 -5.39 1.77
CA HIS A 49 15.83 -6.34 0.80
C HIS A 49 17.28 -6.69 1.14
N GLU A 50 18.13 -5.70 1.44
CA GLU A 50 19.53 -5.92 1.76
C GLU A 50 19.72 -6.71 3.07
N ASN A 51 18.88 -6.44 4.08
CA ASN A 51 18.89 -7.23 5.30
C ASN A 51 18.47 -8.67 5.05
N ALA A 52 17.44 -8.90 4.23
CA ALA A 52 16.98 -10.25 3.93
C ALA A 52 18.03 -11.09 3.18
N LYS A 53 18.81 -10.46 2.27
CA LYS A 53 19.91 -11.13 1.54
C LYS A 53 20.98 -11.71 2.48
N LYS A 54 21.21 -11.09 3.64
CA LYS A 54 22.19 -11.58 4.63
C LYS A 54 21.81 -12.97 5.17
N TYR A 55 20.50 -13.25 5.28
CA TYR A 55 19.97 -14.49 5.84
C TYR A 55 19.80 -15.59 4.77
N THR A 56 19.57 -15.24 3.50
CA THR A 56 19.37 -16.21 2.42
C THR A 56 20.66 -16.71 1.76
N LYS A 57 21.84 -16.38 2.31
CA LYS A 57 23.16 -16.69 1.73
C LYS A 57 23.26 -16.35 0.22
N GLY A 58 22.53 -15.32 -0.22
CA GLY A 58 22.52 -14.86 -1.61
C GLY A 58 21.73 -15.72 -2.61
N ASN A 59 21.10 -16.82 -2.21
CA ASN A 59 20.47 -17.77 -3.14
C ASN A 59 18.95 -17.60 -3.35
N GLU A 60 18.26 -16.86 -2.48
CA GLU A 60 16.83 -16.57 -2.65
C GLU A 60 16.60 -15.06 -2.71
N LEU A 61 16.18 -14.59 -3.89
CA LEU A 61 15.65 -13.24 -4.08
C LEU A 61 14.33 -13.14 -3.33
N VAL A 62 14.31 -12.38 -2.22
CA VAL A 62 13.04 -11.97 -1.62
C VAL A 62 12.32 -11.08 -2.64
N SER A 63 11.26 -11.61 -3.23
CA SER A 63 10.49 -10.89 -4.26
C SER A 63 9.86 -9.62 -3.69
N ASN A 64 9.68 -8.60 -4.52
CA ASN A 64 8.95 -7.37 -4.14
C ASN A 64 7.55 -7.69 -3.62
N SER A 65 6.88 -8.69 -4.21
CA SER A 65 5.60 -9.22 -3.73
C SER A 65 5.70 -9.81 -2.32
N GLY A 66 6.77 -10.56 -2.01
CA GLY A 66 7.02 -11.09 -0.67
C GLY A 66 7.19 -9.98 0.38
N ILE A 67 7.92 -8.92 0.04
CA ILE A 67 8.07 -7.74 0.90
C ILE A 67 6.74 -6.98 1.07
N ALA A 68 5.95 -6.80 0.02
CA ALA A 68 4.65 -6.15 0.19
C ALA A 68 3.66 -6.99 1.00
N MET A 69 3.69 -8.32 0.87
CA MET A 69 2.88 -9.20 1.71
C MET A 69 3.33 -9.14 3.18
N LEU A 70 4.65 -9.11 3.44
CA LEU A 70 5.22 -8.88 4.77
C LEU A 70 4.73 -7.58 5.39
N LEU A 71 4.99 -6.47 4.70
CA LEU A 71 4.60 -5.14 5.17
C LEU A 71 3.09 -5.09 5.35
N GLY A 72 2.34 -5.61 4.38
CA GLY A 72 0.90 -5.75 4.45
C GLY A 72 0.42 -6.42 5.72
N ARG A 73 0.88 -7.65 5.98
CA ARG A 73 0.54 -8.39 7.21
C ARG A 73 0.82 -7.54 8.45
N CYS A 74 2.00 -6.98 8.59
CA CYS A 74 2.39 -6.23 9.79
C CYS A 74 1.75 -4.84 9.92
N LEU A 75 1.27 -4.26 8.82
CA LEU A 75 0.53 -2.99 8.83
C LEU A 75 -0.96 -3.22 9.16
N LEU A 76 -1.51 -4.36 8.75
CA LEU A 76 -2.91 -4.74 8.95
C LEU A 76 -3.20 -5.28 10.36
N THR A 77 -2.21 -5.90 10.99
CA THR A 77 -2.36 -6.49 12.33
C THR A 77 -1.37 -5.89 13.30
N ASP A 78 -1.77 -5.72 14.55
CA ASP A 78 -0.80 -5.39 15.58
C ASP A 78 0.14 -6.59 15.77
N LEU A 79 1.45 -6.33 15.77
CA LEU A 79 2.51 -7.35 15.89
C LEU A 79 2.43 -8.18 17.19
N LYS A 80 1.49 -7.86 18.08
CA LYS A 80 1.17 -8.59 19.29
C LYS A 80 0.26 -9.80 19.03
N ASP A 81 -0.45 -9.85 17.91
CA ASP A 81 -1.35 -10.95 17.56
C ASP A 81 -0.55 -12.16 17.09
N SER A 82 -0.40 -13.13 18.00
CA SER A 82 0.46 -14.31 17.97
C SER A 82 0.07 -15.41 16.97
N ILE A 83 -0.64 -15.09 15.89
CA ILE A 83 -1.01 -16.10 14.89
C ILE A 83 0.22 -16.37 14.02
N GLN A 84 0.92 -17.49 14.26
CA GLN A 84 1.97 -17.99 13.37
C GLN A 84 1.34 -18.49 12.06
N THR A 85 1.37 -17.65 11.05
CA THR A 85 1.00 -18.03 9.68
C THR A 85 2.20 -18.62 8.94
N PRO A 86 1.99 -19.31 7.80
CA PRO A 86 3.09 -19.74 6.94
C PRO A 86 3.98 -18.57 6.48
N ILE A 87 3.40 -17.37 6.32
CA ILE A 87 4.20 -16.19 6.03
C ILE A 87 5.07 -15.82 7.23
N ASP A 88 4.58 -15.87 8.48
CA ASP A 88 5.40 -15.60 9.68
C ASP A 88 6.58 -16.57 9.83
N LEU A 89 6.40 -17.84 9.44
CA LEU A 89 7.48 -18.83 9.40
C LEU A 89 8.52 -18.49 8.33
N TYR A 90 8.08 -18.24 7.10
CA TYR A 90 8.96 -17.80 6.01
C TYR A 90 9.70 -16.50 6.35
N LEU A 91 9.03 -15.56 7.02
CA LEU A 91 9.62 -14.30 7.44
C LEU A 91 10.70 -14.50 8.49
N SER A 92 10.45 -15.38 9.46
CA SER A 92 11.43 -15.71 10.49
C SER A 92 12.67 -16.41 9.94
N SER A 93 12.59 -17.02 8.75
CA SER A 93 13.75 -17.63 8.08
C SER A 93 14.59 -16.64 7.28
N ILE A 94 14.04 -15.47 6.91
CA ILE A 94 14.72 -14.48 6.07
C ILE A 94 15.06 -13.18 6.80
N LEU A 95 14.43 -12.90 7.95
CA LEU A 95 14.61 -11.67 8.72
C LEU A 95 14.40 -11.91 10.21
N SER A 96 15.13 -11.19 11.05
CA SER A 96 14.84 -11.20 12.49
C SER A 96 13.56 -10.42 12.82
N ARG A 97 12.88 -10.80 13.90
CA ARG A 97 11.70 -10.06 14.41
C ARG A 97 12.00 -8.59 14.68
N ASN A 98 13.21 -8.27 15.14
CA ASN A 98 13.63 -6.90 15.43
C ASN A 98 13.77 -6.08 14.15
N GLU A 99 14.31 -6.65 13.07
CA GLU A 99 14.40 -5.97 11.77
C GLU A 99 13.01 -5.71 11.21
N ILE A 100 12.13 -6.71 11.21
CA ILE A 100 10.73 -6.56 10.77
C ILE A 100 10.05 -5.44 11.56
N TYR A 101 10.14 -5.47 12.90
CA TYR A 101 9.53 -4.43 13.75
C TYR A 101 10.05 -3.03 13.42
N ARG A 102 11.37 -2.86 13.29
CA ARG A 102 11.99 -1.57 12.97
C ARG A 102 11.56 -1.05 11.61
N THR A 103 11.56 -1.92 10.59
CA THR A 103 11.13 -1.57 9.24
C THR A 103 9.66 -1.18 9.22
N VAL A 104 8.78 -1.97 9.83
CA VAL A 104 7.34 -1.67 9.89
C VAL A 104 7.08 -0.36 10.62
N LYS A 105 7.75 -0.14 11.77
CA LYS A 105 7.65 1.13 12.49
C LYS A 105 8.09 2.31 11.61
N SER A 106 9.25 2.19 10.95
CA SER A 106 9.76 3.23 10.06
C SER A 106 8.81 3.52 8.89
N VAL A 107 8.19 2.49 8.31
CA VAL A 107 7.18 2.65 7.24
C VAL A 107 5.94 3.38 7.78
N LYS A 108 5.43 2.99 8.95
CA LYS A 108 4.29 3.67 9.60
C LYS A 108 4.59 5.16 9.86
N ASP A 109 5.74 5.43 10.48
CA ASP A 109 6.16 6.79 10.83
C ASP A 109 6.31 7.67 9.56
N GLN A 110 6.91 7.14 8.50
CA GLN A 110 7.05 7.86 7.22
C GLN A 110 5.70 8.12 6.54
N ILE A 111 4.80 7.14 6.51
CA ILE A 111 3.45 7.33 5.95
C ILE A 111 2.72 8.43 6.73
N ASP A 112 2.70 8.34 8.05
CA ASP A 112 1.99 9.27 8.92
C ASP A 112 2.55 10.69 8.82
N GLN A 113 3.87 10.84 8.86
CA GLN A 113 4.54 12.12 8.69
C GLN A 113 4.26 12.72 7.31
N PHE A 114 4.26 11.90 6.26
CA PHE A 114 4.01 12.38 4.90
C PHE A 114 2.55 12.80 4.72
N ILE A 115 1.58 12.03 5.23
CA ILE A 115 0.14 12.36 5.20
C ILE A 115 -0.12 13.72 5.87
N THR A 116 0.43 13.91 7.07
CA THR A 116 0.21 15.12 7.88
C THR A 116 0.90 16.33 7.26
N THR A 117 2.18 16.22 6.94
CA THR A 117 2.99 17.32 6.37
C THR A 117 2.45 17.79 5.02
N ASN A 118 1.99 16.87 4.17
CA ASN A 118 1.46 17.20 2.84
C ASN A 118 -0.06 17.42 2.84
N ASN A 119 -0.71 17.44 4.01
CA ASN A 119 -2.15 17.63 4.16
C ASN A 119 -2.99 16.66 3.30
N LEU A 120 -2.54 15.41 3.12
CA LEU A 120 -3.23 14.48 2.21
C LEU A 120 -4.65 14.15 2.68
N HIS A 121 -4.89 14.17 4.00
CA HIS A 121 -6.21 13.97 4.62
C HIS A 121 -7.23 15.07 4.27
N LYS A 122 -6.80 16.21 3.71
CA LYS A 122 -7.71 17.28 3.25
C LYS A 122 -8.29 17.02 1.85
N ALA A 123 -7.84 15.97 1.16
CA ALA A 123 -8.38 15.61 -0.13
C ALA A 123 -9.84 15.15 -0.01
N LEU A 124 -10.73 15.71 -0.82
CA LEU A 124 -12.13 15.26 -0.87
C LEU A 124 -12.26 13.81 -1.35
N ILE A 125 -11.42 13.42 -2.32
CA ILE A 125 -11.41 12.08 -2.92
C ILE A 125 -9.97 11.57 -2.97
N SER A 126 -9.77 10.37 -2.45
CA SER A 126 -8.51 9.62 -2.52
C SER A 126 -8.73 8.28 -3.22
N GLY A 127 -8.08 8.11 -4.37
CA GLY A 127 -8.17 6.94 -5.24
C GLY A 127 -7.02 5.96 -5.02
N PHE A 128 -7.33 4.66 -4.96
CA PHE A 128 -6.36 3.58 -4.81
C PHE A 128 -6.59 2.48 -5.85
N THR A 129 -5.53 1.74 -6.20
CA THR A 129 -5.63 0.52 -7.00
C THR A 129 -5.41 -0.72 -6.14
N LEU A 130 -6.19 -1.76 -6.37
CA LEU A 130 -6.02 -3.08 -5.75
C LEU A 130 -5.19 -4.04 -6.60
N LYS A 131 -4.83 -3.65 -7.83
CA LYS A 131 -3.97 -4.49 -8.70
C LYS A 131 -2.58 -4.67 -8.10
N THR A 132 -1.90 -5.72 -8.55
CA THR A 132 -0.48 -6.02 -8.23
C THR A 132 -0.18 -6.04 -6.73
N TYR A 133 -1.09 -6.57 -5.90
CA TYR A 133 -0.92 -6.69 -4.44
C TYR A 133 -0.68 -5.36 -3.70
N GLN A 134 -1.16 -4.24 -4.25
CA GLN A 134 -1.04 -2.92 -3.63
C GLN A 134 -1.96 -2.71 -2.42
N TRP A 135 -3.02 -3.52 -2.33
CA TRP A 135 -4.08 -3.39 -1.32
C TRP A 135 -3.60 -3.37 0.15
N PRO A 136 -2.56 -4.12 0.59
CA PRO A 136 -2.23 -4.16 2.01
C PRO A 136 -1.67 -2.84 2.54
N VAL A 137 -0.73 -2.22 1.80
CA VAL A 137 -0.19 -0.90 2.17
C VAL A 137 -1.25 0.18 1.94
N SER A 138 -2.03 0.08 0.86
CA SER A 138 -3.15 0.98 0.59
C SER A 138 -4.13 1.04 1.76
N PHE A 139 -4.45 -0.11 2.37
CA PHE A 139 -5.38 -0.14 3.48
C PHE A 139 -4.87 0.62 4.71
N TYR A 140 -3.58 0.50 5.03
CA TYR A 140 -2.99 1.31 6.10
C TYR A 140 -3.13 2.81 5.81
N VAL A 141 -2.79 3.25 4.59
CA VAL A 141 -2.96 4.65 4.18
C VAL A 141 -4.43 5.09 4.26
N ILE A 142 -5.36 4.28 3.77
CA ILE A 142 -6.82 4.53 3.83
C ILE A 142 -7.27 4.74 5.28
N ARG A 143 -6.87 3.84 6.19
CA ARG A 143 -7.21 3.94 7.61
C ARG A 143 -6.70 5.25 8.20
N ARG A 144 -5.44 5.62 7.95
CA ARG A 144 -4.85 6.87 8.46
C ARG A 144 -5.55 8.11 7.89
N LEU A 145 -5.93 8.11 6.61
CA LEU A 145 -6.70 9.20 6.01
C LEU A 145 -8.09 9.33 6.66
N LYS A 146 -8.83 8.23 6.83
CA LYS A 146 -10.15 8.24 7.47
C LYS A 146 -10.09 8.61 8.96
N GLU A 147 -9.05 8.20 9.68
CA GLU A 147 -8.83 8.59 11.09
C GLU A 147 -8.59 10.10 11.23
N LEU A 148 -7.89 10.72 10.28
CA LEU A 148 -7.62 12.17 10.27
C LEU A 148 -8.80 12.98 9.69
N ASN A 149 -9.57 12.41 8.78
CA ASN A 149 -10.74 13.03 8.17
C ASN A 149 -11.74 11.96 7.67
N PRO A 150 -12.77 11.64 8.47
CA PRO A 150 -13.78 10.63 8.13
C PRO A 150 -14.55 10.92 6.83
N GLU A 151 -14.68 12.20 6.46
CA GLU A 151 -15.39 12.67 5.27
C GLU A 151 -14.61 12.47 3.97
N THR A 152 -13.34 12.08 4.04
CA THR A 152 -12.54 11.75 2.85
C THR A 152 -13.21 10.60 2.11
N THR A 153 -13.62 10.81 0.85
CA THR A 153 -14.15 9.74 0.01
C THR A 153 -13.02 8.85 -0.51
N ILE A 154 -13.08 7.57 -0.20
CA ILE A 154 -12.14 6.53 -0.59
C ILE A 154 -12.71 5.75 -1.76
N VAL A 155 -12.02 5.82 -2.90
CA VAL A 155 -12.39 5.11 -4.11
C VAL A 155 -11.32 4.07 -4.42
N VAL A 156 -11.71 2.81 -4.61
CA VAL A 156 -10.79 1.75 -5.03
C VAL A 156 -11.12 1.25 -6.43
N GLY A 157 -10.09 1.01 -7.24
CA GLY A 157 -10.19 0.42 -8.56
C GLY A 157 -9.31 -0.81 -8.70
N GLY A 158 -9.26 -1.38 -9.91
CA GLY A 158 -8.48 -2.59 -10.17
C GLY A 158 -9.21 -3.88 -9.81
N ILE A 159 -10.55 -3.82 -9.75
CA ILE A 159 -11.45 -4.93 -9.46
C ILE A 159 -12.06 -5.43 -10.77
N THR A 160 -12.14 -6.75 -10.95
CA THR A 160 -12.61 -7.34 -12.21
C THR A 160 -14.12 -7.21 -12.36
N ASN A 161 -14.87 -7.56 -11.31
CA ASN A 161 -16.33 -7.63 -11.37
C ASN A 161 -17.00 -7.12 -10.09
N LYS A 162 -18.31 -6.88 -10.19
CA LYS A 162 -19.15 -6.35 -9.11
C LYS A 162 -19.08 -7.19 -7.83
N GLU A 163 -19.12 -8.52 -7.93
CA GLU A 163 -19.10 -9.39 -6.75
C GLU A 163 -17.78 -9.33 -5.99
N GLN A 164 -16.64 -9.25 -6.70
CA GLN A 164 -15.35 -9.01 -6.06
C GLN A 164 -15.32 -7.68 -5.33
N GLY A 165 -15.84 -6.61 -5.94
CA GLY A 165 -15.90 -5.30 -5.31
C GLY A 165 -16.78 -5.27 -4.07
N ARG A 166 -17.97 -5.87 -4.17
CA ARG A 166 -18.92 -6.01 -3.06
C ARG A 166 -18.29 -6.75 -1.88
N LYS A 167 -17.73 -7.94 -2.10
CA LYS A 167 -17.05 -8.73 -1.05
C LYS A 167 -15.85 -8.00 -0.44
N PHE A 168 -15.10 -7.26 -1.25
CA PHE A 168 -13.98 -6.49 -0.74
C PHE A 168 -14.44 -5.37 0.21
N MET A 169 -15.49 -4.65 -0.15
CA MET A 169 -16.06 -3.59 0.69
C MET A 169 -16.76 -4.13 1.94
N GLU A 170 -17.26 -5.37 1.94
CA GLU A 170 -17.75 -6.05 3.16
C GLU A 170 -16.65 -6.23 4.22
N VAL A 171 -15.42 -6.49 3.79
CA VAL A 171 -14.26 -6.70 4.68
C VAL A 171 -13.62 -5.36 5.05
N PHE A 172 -13.51 -4.45 4.09
CA PHE A 172 -12.80 -3.18 4.23
C PHE A 172 -13.80 -2.01 4.23
N THR A 173 -14.46 -1.83 5.37
CA THR A 173 -15.59 -0.91 5.54
C THR A 173 -15.24 0.57 5.46
N GLN A 174 -13.95 0.93 5.48
CA GLN A 174 -13.48 2.30 5.26
C GLN A 174 -13.54 2.76 3.79
N ILE A 175 -13.87 1.87 2.86
CA ILE A 175 -13.96 2.16 1.43
C ILE A 175 -15.38 2.58 1.09
N ASP A 176 -15.53 3.75 0.49
CA ASP A 176 -16.84 4.31 0.15
C ASP A 176 -17.31 3.86 -1.24
N CYS A 177 -16.38 3.63 -2.17
CA CYS A 177 -16.69 3.26 -3.55
C CYS A 177 -15.69 2.26 -4.12
N ALA A 178 -16.20 1.23 -4.79
CA ALA A 178 -15.41 0.33 -5.63
C ALA A 178 -15.80 0.50 -7.10
N ILE A 179 -14.81 0.72 -7.96
CA ILE A 179 -14.96 0.72 -9.41
C ILE A 179 -14.45 -0.61 -9.95
N TRP A 180 -15.33 -1.33 -10.65
CA TRP A 180 -15.00 -2.58 -11.32
C TRP A 180 -15.02 -2.41 -12.84
N GLY A 181 -14.19 -3.18 -13.52
CA GLY A 181 -14.08 -3.15 -14.97
C GLY A 181 -12.74 -3.71 -15.45
N GLY A 182 -12.76 -4.21 -16.68
CA GLY A 182 -11.71 -5.05 -17.24
C GLY A 182 -12.31 -6.40 -17.61
N ARG A 183 -12.20 -6.77 -18.89
CA ARG A 183 -12.43 -8.14 -19.32
C ARG A 183 -11.17 -8.94 -19.09
#